data_AF-A0A3D0XV17-F1
#
_entry.id   AF-A0A3D0XV17-F1
#
_cell.length_a   1.000
_cell.length_b   1.000
_cell.length_c   1.000
_cell.angle_alpha   90.00
_cell.angle_beta   90.00
_cell.angle_gamma   90.00
#
_symmetry.space_group_name_H-M   'P 1'
#
loop_
_entity.id
_entity.type
_entity.pdbx_description
1 polymer ?
#
loop_
_entity_poly.entity_id
_entity_poly.type
_entity_poly.pdbx_seq_one_letter_code
_entity_poly.pdbx_strand_id
1 'polypeptide(L)'
;HREFAQAAEDVLPLILEMESRGEELSEFEAITAIAFYWFAQQNCDVVVLEVGLGGRLDATNVIRNPLCSVITHISYDHTEILGNTLTEIAGEKCGILKEGCEAV
;
A
#
# COMPACT_ATOMS: atom_id res chain seq x y z
N HIS A 1 -0.97 -6.18 -20.27
CA HIS A 1 -1.83 -7.27 -19.76
C HIS A 1 -1.08 -8.58 -19.53
N ARG A 2 -0.33 -9.14 -20.51
CA ARG A 2 0.43 -10.39 -20.26
C ARG A 2 1.55 -10.25 -19.22
N GLU A 3 2.24 -9.13 -19.19
CA GLU A 3 3.38 -8.92 -18.28
C GLU A 3 2.96 -8.85 -16.81
N PHE A 4 1.81 -8.22 -16.52
CA PHE A 4 1.28 -8.20 -15.15
C PHE A 4 0.77 -9.57 -14.71
N ALA A 5 0.15 -10.33 -15.63
CA ALA A 5 -0.23 -11.71 -15.34
C ALA A 5 1.01 -12.57 -15.01
N GLN A 6 2.13 -12.37 -15.72
CA GLN A 6 3.38 -13.05 -15.39
C GLN A 6 3.87 -12.70 -13.98
N ALA A 7 3.85 -11.41 -13.60
CA ALA A 7 4.21 -11.01 -12.25
C ALA A 7 3.34 -11.68 -11.17
N ALA A 8 2.05 -11.88 -11.46
CA ALA A 8 1.16 -12.64 -10.57
C ALA A 8 1.55 -14.12 -10.50
N GLU A 9 1.83 -14.76 -11.64
CA GLU A 9 2.30 -16.15 -11.70
C GLU A 9 3.62 -16.35 -10.95
N ASP A 10 4.51 -15.36 -10.95
CA ASP A 10 5.81 -15.40 -10.29
C ASP A 10 5.67 -15.27 -8.75
N VAL A 11 4.73 -14.44 -8.29
CA VAL A 11 4.55 -14.12 -6.85
C VAL A 11 3.58 -15.07 -6.14
N LEU A 12 2.55 -15.56 -6.84
CA LEU A 12 1.51 -16.40 -6.24
C LEU A 12 2.04 -17.64 -5.50
N PRO A 13 3.05 -18.38 -6.00
CA PRO A 13 3.62 -19.51 -5.25
C PRO A 13 4.18 -19.12 -3.88
N LEU A 14 4.74 -17.92 -3.75
CA LEU A 14 5.30 -17.40 -2.48
C LEU A 14 4.19 -17.08 -1.49
N ILE A 15 3.08 -16.51 -1.98
CA ILE A 15 1.89 -16.22 -1.18
C ILE A 15 1.29 -17.54 -0.65
N LEU A 16 1.12 -18.54 -1.52
CA LEU A 16 0.61 -19.86 -1.13
C LEU A 16 1.52 -20.56 -0.11
N GLU A 17 2.84 -20.37 -0.20
CA GLU A 17 3.78 -20.87 0.80
C GLU A 17 3.59 -20.18 2.16
N MET A 18 3.37 -18.86 2.19
CA MET A 18 3.05 -18.12 3.42
C MET A 18 1.73 -18.60 4.05
N GLU A 19 0.68 -18.73 3.24
CA GLU A 19 -0.61 -19.24 3.70
C GLU A 19 -0.51 -20.66 4.27
N SER A 20 0.31 -21.53 3.67
CA SER A 20 0.55 -22.88 4.19
C SER A 20 1.20 -22.91 5.58
N ARG A 21 1.86 -21.81 5.98
CA ARG A 21 2.45 -21.60 7.31
C ARG A 21 1.49 -20.90 8.28
N GLY A 22 0.27 -20.60 7.86
CA GLY A 22 -0.73 -19.86 8.64
C GLY A 22 -0.54 -18.34 8.62
N GLU A 23 0.25 -17.82 7.67
CA GLU A 23 0.41 -16.39 7.42
C GLU A 23 -0.56 -15.99 6.29
N GLU A 24 -1.82 -15.73 6.64
CA GLU A 24 -2.85 -15.34 5.68
C GLU A 24 -2.68 -13.88 5.23
N LEU A 25 -2.90 -13.62 3.94
CA LEU A 25 -2.90 -12.27 3.36
C LEU A 25 -4.32 -11.88 2.93
N SER A 26 -4.63 -10.59 3.04
CA SER A 26 -5.77 -10.02 2.35
C SER A 26 -5.51 -9.97 0.84
N GLU A 27 -6.58 -9.92 0.04
CA GLU A 27 -6.50 -9.73 -1.41
C GLU A 27 -5.70 -8.45 -1.77
N PHE A 28 -5.88 -7.39 -1.00
CA PHE A 28 -5.19 -6.13 -1.23
C PHE A 28 -3.68 -6.23 -0.97
N GLU A 29 -3.27 -6.95 0.08
CA GLU A 29 -1.84 -7.22 0.33
C GLU A 29 -1.21 -8.05 -0.79
N ALA A 30 -1.92 -9.08 -1.26
CA ALA A 30 -1.48 -9.91 -2.37
C ALA A 30 -1.29 -9.10 -3.67
N ILE A 31 -2.28 -8.29 -4.04
CA ILE A 31 -2.21 -7.42 -5.23
C ILE A 31 -1.10 -6.38 -5.08
N THR A 32 -0.93 -5.80 -3.89
CA THR A 32 0.13 -4.81 -3.62
C THR A 32 1.53 -5.43 -3.79
N ALA A 33 1.73 -6.65 -3.30
CA ALA A 33 2.99 -7.38 -3.48
C ALA A 33 3.28 -7.66 -4.97
N ILE A 34 2.27 -8.11 -5.72
CA ILE A 34 2.38 -8.35 -7.17
C ILE A 34 2.72 -7.04 -7.91
N ALA A 35 2.05 -5.93 -7.55
CA ALA A 35 2.30 -4.63 -8.15
C ALA A 35 3.74 -4.15 -7.92
N PHE A 36 4.26 -4.26 -6.70
CA PHE A 36 5.66 -3.91 -6.41
C PHE A 36 6.65 -4.75 -7.20
N TYR A 37 6.41 -6.07 -7.28
CA TYR A 37 7.24 -6.95 -8.09
C TYR A 37 7.23 -6.54 -9.57
N TRP A 38 6.04 -6.25 -10.12
CA TRP A 38 5.90 -5.80 -11.49
C TRP A 38 6.60 -4.46 -11.75
N PHE A 39 6.43 -3.45 -10.89
CA PHE A 39 7.11 -2.15 -11.03
C PHE A 39 8.63 -2.29 -11.04
N ALA A 40 9.16 -3.17 -10.19
CA ALA A 40 10.59 -3.46 -10.17
C ALA A 40 11.07 -4.09 -11.48
N GLN A 41 10.31 -5.03 -12.06
CA GLN A 41 10.61 -5.63 -13.36
C GLN A 41 10.55 -4.62 -14.51
N GLN A 42 9.64 -3.63 -14.44
CA GLN A 42 9.51 -2.59 -15.45
C GLN A 42 10.62 -1.52 -15.38
N ASN A 43 11.47 -1.55 -14.35
CA ASN A 43 12.48 -0.51 -14.10
C ASN A 43 11.87 0.90 -14.10
N CYS A 44 10.72 1.07 -13.42
CA CYS A 44 10.07 2.37 -13.32
C CYS A 44 10.99 3.42 -12.67
N ASP A 45 11.13 4.59 -13.30
CA ASP A 45 11.84 5.73 -12.71
C ASP A 45 11.11 6.29 -11.49
N VAL A 46 9.77 6.33 -11.56
CA VAL A 46 8.87 6.81 -10.50
C VAL A 46 7.62 5.94 -10.48
N VAL A 47 7.11 5.66 -9.29
CA VAL A 47 5.81 5.02 -9.07
C VAL A 47 4.94 5.95 -8.24
N VAL A 48 3.72 6.21 -8.72
CA VAL A 48 2.68 6.86 -7.92
C VAL A 48 1.86 5.75 -7.27
N LEU A 49 1.89 5.71 -5.94
CA LEU A 49 1.26 4.66 -5.15
C LEU A 49 0.07 5.23 -4.40
N GLU A 50 -1.13 4.84 -4.80
CA GLU A 50 -2.37 5.21 -4.11
C GLU A 50 -2.59 4.29 -2.91
N VAL A 51 -2.83 4.90 -1.75
CA VAL A 51 -3.17 4.19 -0.52
C VAL A 51 -4.54 3.54 -0.67
N GLY A 52 -4.69 2.27 -0.29
CA GLY A 52 -5.98 1.56 -0.34
C GLY A 52 -6.98 2.12 0.68
N LEU A 53 -6.59 2.14 1.96
CA LEU A 53 -7.42 2.67 3.04
C LEU A 53 -6.60 3.24 4.19
N GLY A 54 -6.95 4.47 4.62
CA GLY A 54 -6.27 5.15 5.71
C GLY A 54 -4.85 5.56 5.32
N GLY A 55 -3.85 4.79 5.73
CA GLY A 55 -2.44 5.05 5.44
C GLY A 55 -1.48 4.31 6.39
N ARG A 56 -1.65 4.50 7.70
CA ARG A 56 -0.75 3.96 8.73
C ARG A 56 -0.52 2.46 8.62
N LEU A 57 -1.59 1.69 8.46
CA LEU A 57 -1.58 0.22 8.37
C LEU A 57 -1.88 -0.30 6.95
N ASP A 58 -1.85 0.57 5.95
CA ASP A 58 -2.12 0.17 4.58
C ASP A 58 -0.95 -0.64 4.01
N ALA A 59 -1.24 -1.65 3.17
CA ALA A 59 -0.24 -2.51 2.55
C ALA A 59 0.81 -1.73 1.73
N THR A 60 0.43 -0.55 1.21
CA THR A 60 1.33 0.33 0.46
C THR A 60 2.37 1.04 1.35
N ASN A 61 2.13 1.15 2.66
CA ASN A 61 2.96 1.94 3.58
C ASN A 61 4.29 1.27 3.99
N VAL A 62 4.74 0.29 3.22
CA VAL A 62 6.04 -0.38 3.38
C VAL A 62 7.22 0.42 2.79
N ILE A 63 6.93 1.45 1.98
CA ILE A 63 7.95 2.33 1.40
C ILE A 63 8.55 3.22 2.49
N ARG A 64 9.84 3.02 2.79
CA ARG A 64 10.53 3.74 3.88
C ARG A 64 10.91 5.17 3.50
N ASN A 65 11.36 5.36 2.25
CA ASN A 65 11.91 6.62 1.75
C ASN A 65 11.16 7.07 0.48
N PRO A 66 9.87 7.45 0.56
CA PRO A 66 9.16 8.00 -0.59
C PRO A 66 9.79 9.35 -1.00
N LEU A 67 9.66 9.71 -2.28
CA LEU A 67 10.11 11.02 -2.77
C LEU A 67 9.25 12.15 -2.20
N CYS A 68 7.94 11.94 -2.14
CA CYS A 68 6.97 12.78 -1.47
C CYS A 68 5.81 11.93 -0.95
N SER A 69 5.14 12.42 0.09
CA SER A 69 3.86 11.87 0.58
C SER A 69 2.78 12.92 0.39
N VAL A 70 1.63 12.53 -0.16
CA VAL A 70 0.54 13.47 -0.48
C VAL A 70 -0.71 13.11 0.29
N ILE A 71 -1.27 14.06 1.05
CA ILE A 71 -2.55 13.94 1.72
C ILE A 71 -3.52 14.91 1.05
N THR A 72 -4.50 14.37 0.33
CA THR A 72 -5.44 15.20 -0.45
C THR A 72 -6.48 15.88 0.43
N HIS A 73 -7.56 15.19 0.77
CA HIS A 73 -8.63 15.70 1.61
C HIS A 73 -8.90 14.73 2.77
N ILE A 74 -9.08 15.31 3.96
CA ILE A 74 -9.53 14.59 5.14
C ILE A 74 -11.00 14.93 5.33
N SER A 75 -11.86 13.92 5.30
CA SER A 75 -13.28 14.06 5.54
C SER A 75 -13.79 12.88 6.37
N TYR A 76 -15.09 12.81 6.64
CA TYR A 76 -15.68 11.66 7.34
C TYR A 76 -15.88 10.51 6.35
N ASP A 77 -14.78 9.85 5.97
CA ASP A 77 -14.77 8.66 5.13
C ASP A 77 -14.38 7.42 5.95
N HIS A 78 -15.02 6.28 5.66
CA HIS A 78 -14.70 4.99 6.28
C HIS A 78 -14.63 5.02 7.82
N THR A 79 -15.54 5.74 8.48
CA THR A 79 -15.52 5.99 9.93
C THR A 79 -15.58 4.72 10.79
N GLU A 80 -16.15 3.65 10.24
CA GLU A 80 -16.20 2.32 10.88
C GLU A 80 -14.80 1.70 11.06
N ILE A 81 -13.83 2.12 10.24
CA ILE A 81 -12.47 1.58 10.22
C ILE A 81 -11.46 2.63 10.71
N LEU A 82 -11.59 3.88 10.27
CA LEU A 82 -10.59 4.94 10.49
C LEU A 82 -10.86 5.78 11.76
N GLY A 83 -12.04 5.64 12.36
CA GLY A 83 -12.44 6.38 13.56
C GLY A 83 -13.62 7.32 13.32
N ASN A 84 -14.18 7.84 14.42
CA ASN A 84 -15.43 8.61 14.42
C ASN A 84 -15.19 10.13 14.42
N THR A 85 -13.93 10.55 14.49
CA THR A 85 -13.53 11.97 14.50
C THR A 85 -12.54 12.27 13.38
N LEU A 86 -12.54 13.51 12.88
CA LEU A 86 -11.56 13.94 11.87
C LEU A 86 -10.12 13.78 12.36
N THR A 87 -9.87 13.89 13.66
CA THR A 87 -8.54 13.70 14.25
C THR A 87 -8.06 12.25 14.14
N GLU A 88 -8.94 11.27 14.41
CA GLU A 88 -8.61 9.85 14.26
C GLU A 88 -8.33 9.51 12.79
N ILE A 89 -9.22 9.96 11.89
CA ILE A 89 -9.07 9.75 10.45
C ILE A 89 -7.78 10.41 9.92
N ALA A 90 -7.48 11.63 10.37
CA ALA A 90 -6.24 12.32 10.05
C ALA A 90 -5.02 11.54 10.54
N GLY A 91 -5.07 10.98 11.75
CA GLY A 91 -4.00 10.15 12.30
C GLY A 91 -3.70 8.91 11.45
N GLU A 92 -4.73 8.23 10.97
CA GLU A 92 -4.55 7.10 10.05
C GLU A 92 -3.94 7.53 8.71
N LYS A 93 -4.46 8.59 8.09
CA LYS A 93 -3.97 9.08 6.79
C LYS A 93 -2.54 9.62 6.87
N CYS A 94 -2.22 10.40 7.90
CA CYS A 94 -0.86 10.91 8.14
C CYS A 94 0.16 9.82 8.45
N GLY A 95 -0.26 8.56 8.63
CA GLY A 95 0.66 7.43 8.81
C GLY A 95 1.60 7.16 7.63
N ILE A 96 1.35 7.76 6.46
CA ILE A 96 2.25 7.68 5.29
C ILE A 96 3.36 8.74 5.30
N LEU A 97 3.31 9.71 6.22
CA LEU A 97 4.35 10.73 6.34
C LEU A 97 5.62 10.09 6.92
N LYS A 98 6.75 10.28 6.23
CA LYS A 98 8.06 9.73 6.64
C LYS A 98 9.03 10.88 6.94
N GLU A 99 9.90 10.67 7.93
CA GLU A 99 10.86 11.68 8.35
C GLU A 99 11.79 12.07 7.19
N GLY A 100 11.99 13.38 7.00
CA GLY A 100 12.84 13.92 5.92
C GLY A 100 12.22 13.83 4.52
N CYS A 101 10.97 13.39 4.40
CA CYS A 101 10.23 13.38 3.14
C CYS A 101 9.39 14.66 2.98
N GLU A 102 9.27 15.16 1.75
CA GLU A 102 8.35 16.27 1.43
C GLU A 102 6.89 15.81 1.57
N ALA A 103 6.08 16.63 2.23
CA ALA A 103 4.66 16.37 2.45
C ALA A 103 3.83 17.48 1.82
N VAL A 104 2.80 17.10 1.04
CA VAL A 104 1.88 18.01 0.34
C VAL A 104 0.44 17.74 0.75
#